data_AF-A0A1B6JIM0-F1
#
_entry.id   AF-A0A1B6JIM0-F1
#
_cell.length_a   1.000
_cell.length_b   1.000
_cell.length_c   1.000
_cell.angle_alpha   90.00
_cell.angle_beta   90.00
_cell.angle_gamma   90.00
#
_symmetry.space_group_name_H-M   'P 1'
#
loop_
_entity.id
_entity.type
_entity.pdbx_description
1 polymer ?
#
loop_
_entity_poly.entity_id
_entity_poly.type
_entity_poly.pdbx_seq_one_letter_code
_entity_poly.pdbx_strand_id
1 'polypeptide(L)'
;IESSLMHGKAVQYADDTTLFFSEKSTSLLEERSFVDVNNCVQHFNSLNLQTNTTKTNVINFALRPVDSRCGPATMLADSILEEVYSSRFLGIHLDRGLTWNIQIDHVC
;
A
#
# COMPACT_ATOMS: atom_id res chain seq x y z
N ILE A 1 7.61 -12.64 -6.65
CA ILE A 1 6.52 -11.91 -5.97
C ILE A 1 5.13 -12.31 -6.45
N GLU A 2 4.81 -12.28 -7.74
CA GLU A 2 3.43 -12.63 -8.18
C GLU A 2 2.98 -14.02 -7.70
N SER A 3 3.88 -14.99 -7.61
CA SER A 3 3.60 -16.32 -7.05
C SER A 3 3.41 -16.35 -5.52
N SER A 4 3.74 -15.26 -4.82
CA SER A 4 3.67 -15.14 -3.35
C SER A 4 2.44 -14.36 -2.88
N LEU A 5 1.72 -13.70 -3.80
CA LEU A 5 0.50 -12.93 -3.51
C LEU A 5 -0.73 -13.77 -3.88
N MET A 6 -1.68 -13.85 -2.96
CA MET A 6 -2.90 -14.65 -3.15
C MET A 6 -4.12 -13.79 -3.45
N HIS A 7 -4.14 -12.53 -3.00
CA HIS A 7 -5.32 -11.67 -3.03
C HIS A 7 -5.05 -10.32 -3.72
N GLY A 8 -3.86 -9.77 -3.52
CA GLY A 8 -3.44 -8.50 -4.08
C GLY A 8 -2.69 -8.63 -5.41
N LYS A 9 -2.36 -7.47 -5.98
CA LYS A 9 -1.46 -7.34 -7.12
C LYS A 9 -0.21 -6.60 -6.70
N ALA A 10 0.95 -6.98 -7.22
CA ALA A 10 2.17 -6.20 -7.06
C ALA A 10 2.49 -5.41 -8.33
N VAL A 11 3.01 -4.21 -8.14
CA VAL A 11 3.79 -3.50 -9.15
C VAL A 11 5.17 -3.28 -8.56
N GLN A 12 6.19 -3.60 -9.34
CA GLN A 12 7.58 -3.39 -8.96
C GLN A 12 8.27 -2.51 -9.99
N TYR A 13 9.07 -1.57 -9.50
CA TYR A 13 9.94 -0.77 -10.35
C TYR A 13 11.24 -0.50 -9.58
N ALA A 14 12.36 -1.00 -10.12
CA ALA A 14 13.63 -1.06 -9.41
C ALA A 14 13.49 -1.74 -8.03
N ASP A 15 13.85 -1.06 -6.94
CA ASP A 15 13.74 -1.55 -5.57
C ASP A 15 12.37 -1.26 -4.92
N ASP A 16 11.56 -0.38 -5.50
CA ASP A 16 10.23 -0.07 -4.98
C ASP A 16 9.23 -1.17 -5.36
N THR A 17 8.46 -1.62 -4.35
CA THR A 17 7.36 -2.57 -4.53
C THR A 17 6.09 -2.00 -3.94
N THR A 18 5.04 -1.93 -4.75
CA THR A 18 3.71 -1.46 -4.34
C THR A 18 2.73 -2.62 -4.42
N LEU A 19 1.98 -2.84 -3.34
CA LEU A 19 0.92 -3.85 -3.27
C LEU A 19 -0.45 -3.17 -3.36
N PHE A 20 -1.32 -3.69 -4.20
CA PHE A 20 -2.68 -3.22 -4.42
C PHE A 20 -3.67 -4.26 -3.95
N PHE A 21 -4.62 -3.81 -3.12
CA PHE A 21 -5.68 -4.65 -2.57
C PHE A 21 -7.03 -3.99 -2.82
N SER A 22 -8.06 -4.80 -3.04
CA SER A 22 -9.42 -4.33 -3.22
C SER A 22 -10.38 -5.39 -2.70
N GLU A 23 -11.15 -5.04 -1.68
CA GLU A 23 -12.10 -5.95 -1.04
C GLU A 23 -13.46 -5.31 -0.79
N LYS A 24 -14.45 -6.15 -0.51
CA LYS A 24 -15.83 -5.73 -0.25
C LYS A 24 -16.05 -5.17 1.16
N SER A 25 -15.13 -5.44 2.09
CA SER A 25 -15.21 -4.98 3.48
C SER A 25 -13.81 -4.67 4.02
N THR A 26 -13.75 -3.74 4.98
CA THR A 26 -12.50 -3.33 5.64
C THR A 26 -11.84 -4.51 6.36
N SER A 27 -12.60 -5.33 7.07
CA SER A 27 -12.04 -6.48 7.80
C SER A 27 -11.39 -7.51 6.87
N LEU A 28 -12.00 -7.76 5.70
CA LEU A 28 -11.44 -8.67 4.71
C LEU A 28 -10.20 -8.07 4.04
N LEU A 29 -10.18 -6.74 3.86
CA LEU A 29 -9.03 -6.01 3.35
C LEU A 29 -7.85 -6.09 4.32
N GLU A 30 -8.08 -5.92 5.62
CA GLU A 30 -7.07 -6.06 6.68
C GLU A 30 -6.51 -7.48 6.72
N GLU A 31 -7.38 -8.50 6.76
CA GLU A 31 -6.97 -9.90 6.78
C GLU A 31 -6.12 -10.27 5.56
N ARG A 32 -6.58 -9.94 4.35
CA ARG A 32 -5.91 -10.31 3.10
C ARG A 32 -4.62 -9.53 2.88
N SER A 33 -4.64 -8.23 3.16
CA SER A 33 -3.42 -7.41 3.08
C SER A 33 -2.37 -7.91 4.07
N PHE A 34 -2.76 -8.27 5.30
CA PHE A 34 -1.83 -8.83 6.28
C PHE A 34 -1.15 -10.11 5.79
N VAL A 35 -1.93 -11.07 5.26
CA VAL A 35 -1.40 -12.33 4.73
C VAL A 35 -0.41 -12.08 3.59
N ASP A 36 -0.83 -11.28 2.60
CA ASP A 36 -0.04 -11.03 1.39
C ASP A 36 1.20 -10.18 1.66
N VAL A 37 1.10 -9.16 2.53
CA VAL A 37 2.24 -8.35 2.98
C VAL A 37 3.26 -9.23 3.69
N ASN A 38 2.83 -10.11 4.60
CA ASN A 38 3.74 -11.00 5.31
C ASN A 38 4.41 -12.02 4.37
N ASN A 39 3.67 -12.57 3.42
CA ASN A 39 4.23 -13.43 2.37
C ASN A 39 5.27 -12.69 1.53
N CYS A 40 5.01 -11.42 1.20
CA CYS A 40 5.93 -10.57 0.46
C CYS A 40 7.22 -10.32 1.24
N VAL A 41 7.12 -9.99 2.53
CA VAL A 41 8.27 -9.82 3.43
C VAL A 41 9.10 -11.11 3.54
N GLN A 42 8.44 -12.26 3.72
CA GLN A 42 9.15 -13.54 3.78
C GLN A 42 9.86 -13.85 2.45
N HIS A 43 9.21 -13.56 1.33
CA HIS A 43 9.82 -13.71 0.01
C HIS A 43 11.05 -12.81 -0.13
N PHE A 44 10.99 -11.54 0.28
CA PHE A 44 12.14 -10.64 0.28
C PHE A 44 13.27 -11.14 1.18
N ASN A 45 12.96 -11.57 2.40
CA ASN A 45 13.94 -12.13 3.32
C ASN A 45 14.63 -13.37 2.72
N SER A 46 13.90 -14.23 2.01
CA SER A 46 14.47 -15.40 1.32
C SER A 46 15.47 -15.02 0.21
N LEU A 47 15.36 -13.81 -0.33
CA LEU A 47 16.26 -13.23 -1.32
C LEU A 47 17.35 -12.35 -0.69
N ASN A 48 17.46 -12.33 0.65
CA ASN A 48 18.32 -11.42 1.43
C ASN A 48 18.02 -9.94 1.18
N LEU A 49 16.78 -9.60 0.85
CA LEU A 49 16.27 -8.23 0.76
C LEU A 49 15.57 -7.85 2.07
N GLN A 50 15.78 -6.62 2.54
CA GLN A 50 15.15 -6.11 3.76
C GLN A 50 14.14 -5.03 3.43
N THR A 51 12.91 -5.20 3.92
CA THR A 51 11.86 -4.17 3.82
C THR A 51 12.10 -3.05 4.82
N ASN A 52 11.99 -1.80 4.38
CA ASN A 52 12.14 -0.63 5.26
C ASN A 52 10.77 -0.19 5.81
N THR A 53 10.45 -0.61 7.03
CA THR A 53 9.18 -0.26 7.71
C THR A 53 8.97 1.24 7.84
N THR A 54 10.03 2.02 8.12
CA THR A 54 9.93 3.49 8.30
C THR A 54 9.65 4.26 7.02
N LYS A 55 9.96 3.67 5.85
CA LYS A 55 9.67 4.25 4.54
C LYS A 55 8.43 3.64 3.87
N THR A 56 7.85 2.61 4.46
CA THR A 56 6.65 1.96 3.92
C THR A 56 5.42 2.70 4.44
N ASN A 57 4.54 3.11 3.54
CA ASN A 57 3.28 3.76 3.88
C ASN A 57 2.11 3.07 3.19
N VAL A 58 0.90 3.39 3.66
CA VAL A 58 -0.34 2.90 3.07
C VAL A 58 -1.19 4.08 2.65
N ILE A 59 -1.81 3.96 1.49
CA ILE A 59 -2.80 4.91 1.01
C ILE A 59 -4.13 4.18 0.85
N ASN A 60 -5.11 4.55 1.67
CA ASN A 60 -6.48 4.10 1.50
C ASN A 60 -7.20 5.09 0.59
N PHE A 61 -7.45 4.70 -0.66
CA PHE A 61 -8.03 5.58 -1.66
C PHE A 61 -9.41 5.12 -2.14
N ALA A 62 -10.26 6.07 -2.52
CA ALA A 62 -11.57 5.81 -3.09
C ALA A 62 -12.03 6.99 -3.96
N LEU A 63 -12.73 6.69 -5.06
CA LEU A 63 -13.30 7.70 -5.95
C LEU A 63 -14.49 8.45 -5.34
N ARG A 64 -15.10 7.90 -4.29
CA ARG A 64 -16.21 8.52 -3.55
C ARG A 64 -15.77 8.80 -2.13
N PRO A 65 -16.21 9.90 -1.51
CA PRO A 65 -15.96 10.15 -0.10
C PRO A 65 -16.42 8.96 0.73
N VAL A 66 -15.49 8.30 1.42
CA VAL A 66 -15.79 7.26 2.38
C VAL A 66 -15.90 7.96 3.73
N ASP A 67 -17.07 7.89 4.37
CA ASP A 67 -17.36 8.49 5.68
C ASP A 67 -16.53 7.89 6.83
N SER A 68 -15.71 6.87 6.55
CA SER A 68 -14.84 6.26 7.53
C SER A 68 -13.67 7.20 7.85
N ARG A 69 -13.71 7.73 9.08
CA ARG A 69 -12.64 8.51 9.69
C ARG A 69 -11.33 7.72 9.84
N CYS A 70 -11.37 6.40 9.71
CA CYS A 70 -10.21 5.50 9.77
C CYS A 70 -10.26 4.54 8.57
N GLY A 71 -9.14 4.35 7.87
CA GLY A 71 -8.97 3.27 6.91
C GLY A 71 -8.64 1.93 7.59
N PRO A 72 -8.37 0.88 6.79
CA PRO A 72 -7.97 -0.43 7.31
C PRO A 72 -6.62 -0.34 8.05
N ALA A 73 -6.53 -0.99 9.21
CA ALA A 73 -5.26 -1.16 9.90
C ALA A 73 -4.38 -2.18 9.14
N THR A 74 -3.34 -1.68 8.47
CA THR A 74 -2.39 -2.53 7.75
C THR A 74 -1.13 -2.72 8.58
N MET A 75 -0.70 -3.97 8.75
CA MET A 75 0.50 -4.31 9.50
C MET A 75 1.61 -4.81 8.57
N LEU A 76 2.84 -4.43 8.91
CA LEU A 76 4.07 -4.95 8.32
C LEU A 76 4.91 -5.55 9.44
N ALA A 77 5.03 -6.87 9.47
CA ALA A 77 5.60 -7.62 10.58
C ALA A 77 4.92 -7.22 11.91
N ASP A 78 5.67 -6.63 12.84
CA ASP A 78 5.19 -6.20 14.16
C ASP A 78 4.80 -4.71 14.22
N SER A 79 4.82 -4.00 13.08
CA SER A 79 4.55 -2.56 13.01
C SER A 79 3.26 -2.24 12.25
N ILE A 80 2.46 -1.31 12.80
CA ILE A 80 1.32 -0.75 12.08
C ILE A 80 1.87 0.29 11.10
N LEU A 81 1.51 0.16 9.83
CA LEU A 81 1.90 1.13 8.81
C LEU A 81 1.09 2.42 8.93
N GLU A 82 1.75 3.54 8.69
CA GLU A 82 1.09 4.84 8.66
C GLU A 82 0.21 4.97 7.41
N GLU A 83 -1.08 5.28 7.62
CA GLU A 83 -1.97 5.70 6.54
C GLU A 83 -1.70 7.17 6.20
N VAL A 84 -1.27 7.44 4.97
CA VAL A 84 -0.97 8.79 4.48
C VAL A 84 -2.05 9.28 3.53
N TYR A 85 -2.26 10.60 3.50
CA TYR A 85 -3.22 11.22 2.58
C TYR A 85 -2.76 11.15 1.11
N SER A 86 -1.45 11.22 0.89
CA SER A 86 -0.85 11.14 -0.44
C SER A 86 0.51 10.45 -0.42
N SER A 87 0.85 9.75 -1.50
CA SER A 87 2.14 9.10 -1.68
C SER A 87 2.62 9.21 -3.12
N ARG A 88 3.94 9.13 -3.32
CA ARG A 88 4.55 9.15 -4.65
C ARG A 88 4.57 7.72 -5.21
N PHE A 89 4.06 7.55 -6.42
CA PHE A 89 4.06 6.29 -7.14
C PHE A 89 4.49 6.54 -8.59
N LEU A 90 5.61 5.93 -8.99
CA LEU A 90 6.17 6.05 -10.35
C LEU A 90 6.32 7.49 -10.86
N GLY A 91 6.66 8.42 -9.95
CA GLY A 91 6.83 9.84 -10.28
C GLY A 91 5.57 10.70 -10.24
N ILE A 92 4.42 10.12 -9.88
CA ILE A 92 3.15 10.82 -9.73
C ILE A 92 2.75 10.83 -8.24
N HIS A 93 2.21 11.95 -7.75
CA HIS A 93 1.58 12.04 -6.45
C HIS A 93 0.14 11.55 -6.54
N LEU A 94 -0.15 10.45 -5.86
CA LEU A 94 -1.50 9.93 -5.69
C LEU A 94 -2.04 10.42 -4.35
N ASP A 95 -3.25 10.97 -4.35
CA ASP A 95 -3.99 11.30 -3.14
C ASP A 95 -5.16 10.33 -2.90
N ARG A 96 -5.69 10.31 -1.68
CA ARG A 96 -6.81 9.46 -1.25
C ARG A 96 -8.05 9.56 -2.15
N GLY A 97 -8.32 10.70 -2.77
CA GLY A 97 -9.42 10.91 -3.71
C GLY A 97 -9.08 10.56 -5.16
N LEU A 98 -7.85 10.12 -5.44
CA LEU A 98 -7.30 9.98 -6.80
C LEU A 98 -7.51 11.24 -7.65
N THR A 99 -7.32 12.41 -7.03
CA THR A 99 -7.42 13.70 -7.72
C THR A 99 -6.06 14.13 -8.25
N TRP A 100 -6.04 15.25 -8.99
CA TRP A 100 -4.79 15.83 -9.49
C TRP A 100 -4.29 17.00 -8.64
N ASN A 101 -5.01 17.35 -7.57
CA ASN A 101 -4.76 18.58 -6.81
C ASN A 101 -3.32 18.62 -6.27
N ILE A 102 -2.88 17.56 -5.58
CA ILE A 102 -1.52 17.49 -5.03
C ILE A 102 -0.48 17.40 -6.14
N GLN A 103 -0.78 16.69 -7.23
CA GLN A 103 0.16 16.56 -8.35
C GLN A 103 0.43 17.92 -9.02
N ILE A 104 -0.58 18.77 -9.17
CA ILE A 104 -0.43 20.10 -9.78
C ILE A 104 0.55 20.95 -8.96
N ASP A 105 0.43 20.92 -7.62
CA ASP A 105 1.32 21.67 -6.72
C ASP A 105 2.80 21.22 -6.78
N HIS A 106 3.07 20.00 -7.29
CA HIS A 106 4.43 19.47 -7.42
C HIS A 106 5.02 19.65 -8.83
N VAL A 107 4.20 20.05 -9.81
CA VAL A 107 4.63 20.30 -11.20
C VAL A 107 4.73 21.80 -11.51
N CYS A 108 3.95 22.63 -10.81
CA CYS A 108 4.01 24.09 -10.87
C CYS A 108 5.06 24.67 -9.90
#